data_AF-A0A940L9Y2-F1
#
_entry.id   AF-A0A940L9Y2-F1
#
_cell.length_a   1.000
_cell.length_b   1.000
_cell.length_c   1.000
_cell.angle_alpha   90.00
_cell.angle_beta   90.00
_cell.angle_gamma   90.00
#
_symmetry.space_group_name_H-M   'P 1'
#
loop_
_entity.id
_entity.type
_entity.pdbx_description
1 polymer ?
#
loop_
_entity_poly.entity_id
_entity_poly.type
_entity_poly.pdbx_seq_one_letter_code
_entity_poly.pdbx_strand_id
1 'polypeptide(L)'
;MNLEAIEAKSIAMIVWNTEKEDDVHVYLGKLQNVNGEYFFINKEKGWKVLLDEEQLSCIQAVSNDLKEMLLNADYALSMSMGSLPEADDKSTYEKTGLKWNN
;
A
#
# COMPACT_ATOMS: atom_id res chain seq x y z
N MET A 1 -6.13 16.01 -4.27
CA MET A 1 -7.02 14.85 -4.03
C MET A 1 -7.63 15.00 -2.64
N ASN A 2 -8.90 14.66 -2.41
CA ASN A 2 -9.50 14.77 -1.07
C ASN A 2 -9.35 13.42 -0.34
N LEU A 3 -8.43 13.35 0.62
CA LEU A 3 -8.14 12.11 1.37
C LEU A 3 -9.32 11.65 2.24
N GLU A 4 -10.10 12.59 2.79
CA GLU A 4 -11.31 12.27 3.58
C GLU A 4 -12.35 11.50 2.74
N ALA A 5 -12.46 11.84 1.45
CA ALA A 5 -13.37 11.14 0.54
C ALA A 5 -12.89 9.71 0.23
N ILE A 6 -11.59 9.43 0.39
CA ILE A 6 -10.96 8.14 0.13
C ILE A 6 -11.08 7.20 1.33
N GLU A 7 -11.11 7.72 2.57
CA GLU A 7 -11.22 6.88 3.78
C GLU A 7 -12.48 5.99 3.80
N ALA A 8 -13.57 6.47 3.21
CA ALA A 8 -14.80 5.69 3.07
C ALA A 8 -14.71 4.59 2.01
N LYS A 9 -13.69 4.63 1.16
CA LYS A 9 -13.54 3.83 -0.06
C LYS A 9 -12.49 2.73 0.12
N SER A 10 -12.52 1.79 -0.82
CA SER A 10 -11.57 0.68 -0.84
C SER A 10 -10.32 1.05 -1.64
N ILE A 11 -9.15 0.63 -1.15
CA ILE A 11 -7.87 0.82 -1.83
C ILE A 11 -7.24 -0.54 -2.10
N ALA A 12 -6.82 -0.78 -3.34
CA ALA A 12 -5.89 -1.84 -3.70
C ALA A 12 -4.45 -1.32 -3.54
N MET A 13 -3.67 -1.92 -2.66
CA MET A 13 -2.23 -1.70 -2.58
C MET A 13 -1.52 -2.75 -3.44
N ILE A 14 -0.87 -2.29 -4.50
CA ILE A 14 -0.09 -3.09 -5.44
C ILE A 14 1.36 -2.99 -5.00
N VAL A 15 1.98 -4.10 -4.66
CA VAL A 15 3.38 -4.15 -4.25
C VAL A 15 4.16 -4.92 -5.29
N TRP A 16 5.15 -4.26 -5.90
CA TRP A 16 6.06 -4.83 -6.88
C TRP A 16 7.36 -5.24 -6.21
N ASN A 17 7.78 -6.49 -6.35
CA ASN A 17 9.11 -6.91 -5.96
C ASN A 17 10.12 -6.46 -7.03
N THR A 18 11.04 -5.56 -6.69
CA THR A 18 12.03 -5.04 -7.64
C THR A 18 13.16 -6.03 -7.93
N GLU A 19 13.25 -7.13 -7.18
CA GLU A 19 14.33 -8.12 -7.30
C GLU A 19 13.92 -9.34 -8.12
N LYS A 20 12.62 -9.55 -8.31
CA LYS A 20 12.07 -10.69 -9.05
C LYS A 20 11.03 -10.19 -10.04
N GLU A 21 11.33 -10.36 -11.33
CA GLU A 21 10.42 -9.99 -12.40
C GLU A 21 9.06 -10.71 -12.26
N ASP A 22 7.99 -10.00 -12.59
CA ASP A 22 6.60 -10.46 -12.52
C ASP A 22 6.11 -10.91 -11.12
N ASP A 23 6.84 -10.60 -10.05
CA ASP A 23 6.44 -10.91 -8.67
C ASP A 23 5.68 -9.72 -8.04
N VAL A 24 4.35 -9.82 -8.06
CA VAL A 24 3.43 -8.74 -7.68
C VAL A 24 2.38 -9.28 -6.72
N HIS A 25 2.13 -8.53 -5.65
CA HIS A 25 1.06 -8.82 -4.72
C HIS A 25 0.06 -7.66 -4.67
N VAL A 26 -1.23 -7.98 -4.68
CA VAL A 26 -2.31 -7.00 -4.55
C VAL A 26 -3.07 -7.25 -3.26
N TYR A 27 -3.22 -6.20 -2.45
CA TYR A 27 -3.90 -6.25 -1.16
C TYR A 27 -5.08 -5.28 -1.15
N LEU A 28 -6.25 -5.76 -0.74
CA LEU A 28 -7.40 -4.89 -0.50
C LEU A 28 -7.36 -4.33 0.93
N GLY A 29 -7.57 -3.02 1.06
CA GLY A 29 -7.60 -2.34 2.34
C GLY A 29 -8.36 -1.02 2.29
N LYS A 30 -8.10 -0.17 3.28
CA LYS A 30 -8.65 1.18 3.38
C LYS A 30 -7.61 2.15 3.90
N LEU A 31 -7.80 3.43 3.60
CA LEU A 31 -7.09 4.50 4.27
C LEU A 31 -7.75 4.80 5.62
N GLN A 32 -6.94 5.07 6.63
CA GLN A 32 -7.42 5.53 7.93
C GLN A 32 -6.52 6.65 8.43
N ASN A 33 -7.11 7.80 8.80
CA ASN A 33 -6.40 8.83 9.55
C ASN A 33 -6.43 8.51 11.05
N VAL A 34 -5.25 8.54 11.68
CA VAL A 34 -5.09 8.40 13.13
C VAL A 34 -4.19 9.55 13.60
N ASN A 35 -4.76 10.52 14.32
CA ASN A 35 -4.05 11.67 14.87
C ASN A 35 -3.26 12.49 13.82
N GLY A 36 -3.76 12.58 12.58
CA GLY A 36 -3.10 13.31 11.49
C GLY A 36 -2.20 12.46 10.60
N GLU A 37 -1.91 11.21 10.98
CA GLU A 37 -1.15 10.27 10.18
C GLU A 37 -2.07 9.34 9.40
N TYR A 38 -1.71 9.03 8.16
CA TYR A 38 -2.51 8.15 7.32
C TYR A 38 -1.90 6.76 7.23
N PHE A 39 -2.75 5.75 7.42
CA PHE A 39 -2.36 4.36 7.34
C PHE A 39 -3.17 3.64 6.26
N PHE A 40 -2.51 2.81 5.46
CA PHE A 40 -3.18 1.72 4.77
C PHE A 40 -3.45 0.58 5.76
N ILE A 41 -4.70 0.15 5.88
CA ILE A 41 -5.11 -0.93 6.78
C ILE A 41 -5.60 -2.14 5.98
N ASN A 42 -4.93 -3.28 6.14
CA ASN A 42 -5.44 -4.57 5.69
C ASN A 42 -6.05 -5.33 6.88
N LYS A 43 -7.39 -5.27 7.01
CA LYS A 43 -8.10 -5.92 8.11
C LYS A 43 -8.05 -7.44 8.05
N GLU A 44 -8.02 -8.03 6.85
CA GLU A 44 -8.00 -9.48 6.66
C GLU A 44 -6.69 -10.08 7.21
N LYS A 45 -5.57 -9.41 6.95
CA LYS A 45 -4.24 -9.86 7.37
C LYS A 45 -3.77 -9.28 8.71
N GLY A 46 -4.50 -8.30 9.26
CA GLY A 46 -4.23 -7.73 10.58
C GLY A 46 -2.99 -6.83 10.65
N TRP A 47 -2.57 -6.23 9.53
CA TRP A 47 -1.42 -5.31 9.48
C TRP A 47 -1.79 -3.94 8.92
N LYS A 48 -0.91 -2.97 9.15
CA LYS A 48 -1.03 -1.60 8.66
C LYS A 48 0.31 -1.04 8.20
N VAL A 49 0.28 -0.14 7.23
CA VAL A 49 1.44 0.57 6.70
C VAL A 49 1.19 2.06 6.89
N LEU A 50 2.12 2.76 7.54
CA LEU A 50 2.13 4.23 7.58
C LEU A 50 2.45 4.76 6.18
N LEU A 51 1.70 5.76 5.71
CA LEU A 51 1.93 6.40 4.43
C LEU A 51 2.42 7.83 4.61
N ASP A 52 3.52 8.16 3.95
CA ASP A 52 4.01 9.53 3.86
C ASP A 52 3.26 10.34 2.78
N GLU A 53 3.56 11.64 2.69
CA GLU A 53 2.91 12.54 1.73
C GLU A 53 3.16 12.14 0.27
N GLU A 54 4.35 11.60 -0.04
CA GLU A 54 4.70 11.15 -1.39
C GLU A 54 3.83 9.96 -1.79
N GLN A 55 3.74 8.95 -0.93
CA GLN A 55 2.91 7.77 -1.14
C GLN A 55 1.42 8.12 -1.25
N LEU A 56 0.93 9.03 -0.40
CA LEU A 56 -0.45 9.51 -0.48
C LEU A 56 -0.75 10.20 -1.82
N SER A 57 0.22 10.91 -2.37
CA SER A 57 0.08 11.58 -3.68
C SER A 57 -0.02 10.60 -4.86
N CYS A 58 0.49 9.38 -4.70
CA CYS A 58 0.44 8.32 -5.70
C CYS A 58 -0.89 7.54 -5.74
N ILE A 59 -1.80 7.79 -4.80
CA ILE A 59 -3.13 7.17 -4.80
C ILE A 59 -3.90 7.66 -6.04
N GLN A 60 -4.53 6.75 -6.77
CA GLN A 60 -5.31 7.07 -7.96
C GLN A 60 -6.60 6.27 -8.04
N ALA A 61 -7.63 6.81 -8.70
CA ALA A 61 -8.89 6.09 -8.90
C ALA A 61 -8.67 4.92 -9.88
N VAL A 62 -9.29 3.77 -9.59
CA VAL A 62 -9.22 2.59 -10.45
C VAL A 62 -10.17 2.75 -11.62
N SER A 63 -9.66 2.58 -12.84
CA SER A 63 -10.48 2.52 -14.05
C SER A 63 -11.34 1.25 -14.07
N ASN A 64 -12.49 1.31 -14.74
CA ASN A 64 -13.41 0.16 -14.81
C ASN A 64 -12.73 -1.10 -15.36
N ASP A 65 -11.83 -0.94 -16.33
CA ASP A 65 -11.12 -2.05 -16.98
C ASP A 65 -10.16 -2.78 -16.02
N LEU A 66 -9.70 -2.11 -14.96
CA LEU A 66 -8.75 -2.67 -13.99
C LEU A 66 -9.42 -3.14 -12.69
N LYS A 67 -10.72 -2.92 -12.52
CA LYS A 67 -11.41 -3.23 -11.25
C LYS A 67 -11.31 -4.69 -10.86
N GLU A 68 -11.56 -5.61 -11.78
CA GLU A 68 -11.52 -7.05 -11.48
C GLU A 68 -10.11 -7.48 -11.03
N MET A 69 -9.07 -6.97 -11.71
CA MET A 69 -7.67 -7.24 -11.36
C MET A 69 -7.28 -6.65 -10.00
N LEU A 70 -7.90 -5.53 -9.62
CA LEU A 70 -7.61 -4.80 -8.40
C LEU A 70 -8.65 -5.04 -7.31
N LEU A 71 -9.18 -6.28 -7.25
CA LEU A 71 -10.07 -6.75 -6.18
C LEU A 71 -11.33 -5.88 -6.02
N ASN A 72 -11.81 -5.29 -7.12
CA ASN A 72 -12.90 -4.34 -7.20
C ASN A 72 -12.72 -3.08 -6.36
N ALA A 73 -11.48 -2.68 -6.10
CA ALA A 73 -11.18 -1.48 -5.35
C ALA A 73 -11.62 -0.19 -6.08
N ASP A 74 -11.91 0.86 -5.30
CA ASP A 74 -12.22 2.19 -5.81
C ASP A 74 -10.94 2.95 -6.21
N TYR A 75 -9.86 2.72 -5.47
CA TYR A 75 -8.56 3.39 -5.64
C TYR A 75 -7.42 2.37 -5.62
N ALA A 76 -6.27 2.77 -6.14
CA ALA A 76 -5.05 2.00 -6.14
C ALA A 76 -3.87 2.83 -5.63
N LEU A 77 -2.96 2.17 -4.91
CA LEU A 77 -1.65 2.67 -4.50
C LEU A 77 -0.60 1.67 -4.98
N SER A 78 0.35 2.12 -5.81
CA SER A 78 1.45 1.29 -6.27
C SER A 78 2.69 1.57 -5.42
N MET A 79 3.29 0.52 -4.87
CA MET A 79 4.53 0.57 -4.10
C MET A 79 5.54 -0.43 -4.65
N SER A 80 6.81 -0.14 -4.47
CA SER A 80 7.91 -1.04 -4.82
C SER A 80 8.61 -1.50 -3.55
N MET A 81 8.97 -2.77 -3.51
CA MET A 81 9.73 -3.39 -2.42
C MET A 81 11.05 -3.91 -2.96
N GLY A 82 12.15 -3.57 -2.28
CA GLY A 82 13.49 -4.09 -2.56
C GLY A 82 14.27 -4.30 -1.27
N SER A 83 15.46 -4.89 -1.38
CA SER A 83 16.35 -5.08 -0.24
C SER A 83 16.78 -3.75 0.37
N LEU A 84 16.84 -3.75 1.69
CA LEU A 84 17.50 -2.68 2.43
C LEU A 84 19.01 -2.72 2.10
N PRO A 85 19.65 -1.57 1.85
CA PRO A 85 21.09 -1.50 1.69
C PRO A 85 21.81 -2.08 2.92
N GLU A 86 22.87 -2.87 2.71
CA GLU A 86 23.61 -3.52 3.81
C GLU A 86 24.22 -2.53 4.81
N ALA A 87 24.46 -1.29 4.38
CA ALA A 87 25.09 -0.24 5.17
C ALA A 87 24.10 0.54 6.06
N ASP A 88 22.79 0.35 5.90
CA ASP A 88 21.80 1.15 6.61
C ASP A 88 21.44 0.55 7.97
N ASP A 89 21.34 1.42 8.97
CA ASP A 89 20.85 1.04 10.29
C ASP A 89 19.36 0.69 10.20
N LYS A 90 19.08 -0.61 10.34
CA LYS A 90 17.73 -1.19 10.32
C LYS A 90 16.79 -0.59 11.38
N SER A 91 17.34 0.06 12.41
CA SER A 91 16.55 0.73 13.46
C SER A 91 15.77 1.95 12.96
N THR A 92 16.16 2.52 11.82
CA THR A 92 15.53 3.70 11.22
C THR A 92 14.29 3.38 10.38
N TYR A 93 14.03 2.10 10.10
CA TYR A 93 12.90 1.65 9.28
C TYR A 93 11.72 1.19 10.13
N GLU A 94 10.52 1.54 9.70
CA GLU A 94 9.29 1.08 10.35
C GLU A 94 8.91 -0.35 9.92
N LYS A 95 8.56 -1.19 10.89
CA LYS A 95 8.04 -2.53 10.62
C LYS A 95 6.57 -2.45 10.20
N THR A 96 6.29 -2.81 8.96
CA THR A 96 4.93 -2.84 8.39
C THR A 96 4.14 -4.11 8.74
N GLY A 97 4.81 -5.20 9.11
CA GLY A 97 4.18 -6.51 9.31
C GLY A 97 3.77 -7.21 8.03
N LEU A 98 4.08 -6.63 6.87
CA LEU A 98 3.88 -7.27 5.57
C LEU A 98 4.79 -8.49 5.47
N LYS A 99 4.22 -9.61 5.03
CA LYS A 99 4.95 -10.86 4.81
C LYS A 99 4.93 -11.20 3.33
N TRP A 100 6.10 -11.32 2.75
CA TRP A 100 6.30 -11.86 1.41
C TRP A 100 6.63 -13.35 1.55
N ASN A 101 5.76 -14.22 1.05
CA ASN A 101 6.04 -15.65 1.02
C ASN A 101 6.68 -15.96 -0.33
N ASN A 102 7.96 -16.33 -0.33
CA ASN A 102 8.69 -16.76 -1.54
C ASN A 102 8.23 -18.11 -2.08
#